data_AF-A0A8T5ISE6-F1
#
_entry.id   AF-A0A8T5ISE6-F1
#
_cell.length_a   1.000
_cell.length_b   1.000
_cell.length_c   1.000
_cell.angle_alpha   90.00
_cell.angle_beta   90.00
_cell.angle_gamma   90.00
#
_symmetry.space_group_name_H-M   'P 1'
#
loop_
_entity.id
_entity.type
_entity.pdbx_description
1 polymer ?
#
loop_
_entity_poly.entity_id
_entity_poly.type
_entity_poly.pdbx_seq_one_letter_code
_entity_poly.pdbx_strand_id
1 'polypeptide(L)'
;MKAVLMLYPIRQIVERDPEFPSLRCELVDGLKRYWTQSLNGVVTPEEFDQDFGLINRRLANYRKQGFNVGWIFFGQEGNLGKPDTSTQASLFDIRTEDVKLSAGFTYANYRTGVFYCDAESVLSTLPSLDDVVIGGFHNSDCVPKLAGLLKQAGVKAQTDPRLTDEIFLYSHRILEQRLARYQIDHGFLDSEMNEDNPEEMRTLFEREAVEEKLLI
;
A
#
# COMPACT_ATOMS: atom_id res chain seq x y z
N MET A 1 -0.43 -20.35 12.46
CA MET A 1 -0.79 -20.08 11.04
C MET A 1 0.03 -18.93 10.48
N LYS A 2 0.36 -18.93 9.17
CA LYS A 2 0.96 -17.77 8.49
C LYS A 2 -0.10 -16.82 7.96
N ALA A 3 0.05 -15.51 8.16
CA ALA A 3 -0.93 -14.52 7.71
C ALA A 3 -0.29 -13.23 7.16
N VAL A 4 -0.95 -12.63 6.16
CA VAL A 4 -0.74 -11.24 5.78
C VAL A 4 -1.93 -10.44 6.27
N LEU A 5 -1.71 -9.40 7.07
CA LEU A 5 -2.75 -8.48 7.51
C LEU A 5 -2.61 -7.16 6.75
N MET A 6 -3.66 -6.81 6.01
CA MET A 6 -3.75 -5.60 5.20
C MET A 6 -4.68 -4.59 5.87
N LEU A 7 -4.12 -3.47 6.33
CA LEU A 7 -4.90 -2.40 6.95
C LEU A 7 -5.53 -1.48 5.90
N TYR A 8 -6.83 -1.23 6.10
CA TYR A 8 -7.59 -0.15 5.48
C TYR A 8 -7.51 -0.12 3.95
N PRO A 9 -7.98 -1.19 3.27
CA PRO A 9 -8.07 -1.23 1.81
C PRO A 9 -9.20 -0.34 1.29
N ILE A 10 -9.26 0.92 1.72
CA ILE A 10 -10.44 1.77 1.57
C ILE A 10 -10.26 2.84 0.50
N ARG A 11 -11.35 3.05 -0.23
CA ARG A 11 -11.50 3.99 -1.33
C ARG A 11 -11.12 5.41 -0.93
N GLN A 12 -11.48 5.87 0.26
CA GLN A 12 -11.24 7.25 0.64
C GLN A 12 -9.73 7.53 0.78
N ILE A 13 -8.93 6.54 1.19
CA ILE A 13 -7.47 6.68 1.26
C ILE A 13 -6.82 6.61 -0.13
N VAL A 14 -7.39 5.82 -1.05
CA VAL A 14 -6.80 5.57 -2.39
C VAL A 14 -7.30 6.54 -3.47
N GLU A 15 -8.58 6.87 -3.45
CA GLU A 15 -9.29 7.55 -4.54
C GLU A 15 -9.57 9.03 -4.20
N ARG A 16 -9.81 9.41 -2.93
CA ARG A 16 -10.19 10.80 -2.58
C ARG A 16 -10.12 11.14 -1.08
N ASP A 17 -9.19 12.01 -0.68
CA ASP A 17 -9.29 12.77 0.58
C ASP A 17 -9.04 14.28 0.33
N PRO A 18 -10.04 15.16 0.50
CA PRO A 18 -9.86 16.60 0.39
C PRO A 18 -9.28 17.27 1.65
N GLU A 19 -9.11 16.56 2.77
CA GLU A 19 -8.64 17.10 4.06
C GLU A 19 -7.22 16.66 4.44
N PHE A 20 -6.62 15.74 3.67
CA PHE A 20 -5.23 15.32 3.81
C PHE A 20 -4.43 15.88 2.63
N PRO A 21 -3.24 16.50 2.85
CA PRO A 21 -2.37 17.03 1.79
C PRO A 21 -1.08 16.20 1.63
N SER A 22 -1.21 14.88 1.54
CA SER A 22 -0.11 13.93 1.37
C SER A 22 -0.06 13.44 -0.07
N LEU A 23 0.97 13.91 -0.80
CA LEU A 23 1.38 13.45 -2.14
C LEU A 23 1.59 11.92 -2.29
N ARG A 24 1.48 11.14 -1.21
CA ARG A 24 1.87 9.71 -1.18
C ARG A 24 0.76 8.74 -1.60
N CYS A 25 -0.51 9.10 -1.47
CA CYS A 25 -1.63 8.18 -1.71
C CYS A 25 -2.87 8.84 -2.28
N GLU A 26 -3.03 10.15 -2.05
CA GLU A 26 -4.15 10.88 -2.57
C GLU A 26 -4.04 10.88 -4.10
N LEU A 27 -5.15 10.57 -4.75
CA LEU A 27 -5.32 10.73 -6.19
C LEU A 27 -4.78 9.58 -7.04
N VAL A 28 -4.83 8.30 -6.65
CA VAL A 28 -4.52 7.24 -7.65
C VAL A 28 -5.40 7.41 -8.90
N ASP A 29 -6.67 7.77 -8.74
CA ASP A 29 -7.56 8.14 -9.85
C ASP A 29 -7.18 9.45 -10.56
N GLY A 30 -6.70 10.45 -9.81
CA GLY A 30 -6.27 11.72 -10.38
C GLY A 30 -4.98 11.58 -11.18
N LEU A 31 -4.02 10.82 -10.65
CA LEU A 31 -2.81 10.37 -11.31
C LEU A 31 -3.16 9.54 -12.54
N LYS A 32 -4.10 8.58 -12.45
CA LYS A 32 -4.55 7.81 -13.61
C LYS A 32 -5.06 8.72 -14.70
N ARG A 33 -5.93 9.68 -14.39
CA ARG A 33 -6.41 10.67 -15.37
C ARG A 33 -5.27 11.50 -15.95
N TYR A 34 -4.39 12.04 -15.11
CA TYR A 34 -3.26 12.85 -15.56
C TYR A 34 -2.33 12.08 -16.50
N TRP A 35 -1.88 10.90 -16.06
CA TRP A 35 -0.93 10.06 -16.78
C TRP A 35 -1.50 9.45 -18.06
N THR A 36 -2.78 9.05 -18.06
CA THR A 36 -3.37 8.37 -19.22
C THR A 36 -4.09 9.31 -20.20
N GLN A 37 -4.53 10.49 -19.75
CA GLN A 37 -5.29 11.43 -20.59
C GLN A 37 -4.49 12.69 -20.92
N SER A 38 -3.79 13.29 -19.95
CA SER A 38 -3.04 14.53 -20.16
C SER A 38 -1.66 14.29 -20.78
N LEU A 39 -1.01 13.17 -20.45
CA LEU A 39 0.26 12.73 -21.04
C LEU A 39 0.04 11.63 -22.10
N ASN A 40 -0.98 11.84 -22.94
CA ASN A 40 -1.43 10.88 -23.94
C ASN A 40 -0.25 10.30 -24.76
N GLY A 41 -0.12 8.97 -24.77
CA GLY A 41 0.95 8.24 -25.47
C GLY A 41 2.18 7.88 -24.63
N VAL A 42 2.30 8.39 -23.40
CA VAL A 42 3.41 8.02 -22.49
C VAL A 42 3.10 6.77 -21.68
N VAL A 43 1.84 6.64 -21.20
CA VAL A 43 1.38 5.53 -20.37
C VAL A 43 -0.06 5.17 -20.75
N THR A 44 -0.34 3.89 -21.01
CA THR A 44 -1.73 3.43 -21.22
C THR A 44 -2.45 3.18 -19.89
N PRO A 45 -3.79 3.16 -19.85
CA PRO A 45 -4.55 2.78 -18.66
C PRO A 45 -4.15 1.42 -18.08
N GLU A 46 -3.83 0.45 -18.94
CA GLU A 46 -3.41 -0.88 -18.53
C GLU A 46 -2.01 -0.86 -17.89
N GLU A 47 -1.08 -0.08 -18.43
CA GLU A 47 0.26 0.09 -17.84
C GLU A 47 0.17 0.77 -16.47
N PHE A 48 -0.67 1.80 -16.34
CA PHE A 48 -0.93 2.44 -15.06
C PHE A 48 -1.47 1.43 -14.02
N ASP A 49 -2.49 0.66 -14.41
CA ASP A 49 -3.09 -0.35 -13.53
C ASP A 49 -2.10 -1.47 -13.16
N GLN A 50 -1.16 -1.79 -14.05
CA GLN A 50 -0.11 -2.77 -13.76
C GLN A 50 0.89 -2.27 -12.71
N ASP A 51 1.29 -1.00 -12.77
CA ASP A 51 2.23 -0.42 -11.82
C ASP A 51 1.56 -0.21 -10.46
N PHE A 52 0.37 0.41 -10.43
CA PHE A 52 -0.35 0.63 -9.18
C PHE A 52 -0.96 -0.67 -8.60
N GLY A 53 -1.12 -1.71 -9.42
CA GLY A 53 -1.55 -3.05 -9.02
C GLY A 53 -0.44 -3.96 -8.48
N LEU A 54 0.80 -3.49 -8.34
CA LEU A 54 1.93 -4.27 -7.82
C LEU A 54 1.64 -4.91 -6.45
N ILE A 55 0.82 -4.27 -5.63
CA ILE A 55 0.42 -4.79 -4.31
C ILE A 55 -0.33 -6.13 -4.43
N ASN A 56 -1.18 -6.28 -5.44
CA ASN A 56 -1.92 -7.52 -5.68
C ASN A 56 -0.99 -8.65 -6.14
N ARG A 57 0.03 -8.33 -6.95
CA ARG A 57 1.06 -9.30 -7.34
C ARG A 57 1.86 -9.78 -6.12
N ARG A 58 2.19 -8.85 -5.22
CA ARG A 58 2.87 -9.16 -3.96
C ARG A 58 2.00 -10.07 -3.06
N LEU A 59 0.72 -9.74 -2.90
CA LEU A 59 -0.24 -10.57 -2.17
C LEU A 59 -0.41 -11.97 -2.79
N ALA A 60 -0.48 -12.07 -4.12
CA ALA A 60 -0.52 -13.36 -4.80
C ALA A 60 0.71 -14.23 -4.50
N ASN A 61 1.90 -13.64 -4.38
CA ASN A 61 3.12 -14.35 -3.99
C ASN A 61 3.08 -14.83 -2.54
N TYR A 62 2.49 -14.07 -1.62
CA TYR A 62 2.27 -14.52 -0.25
C TYR A 62 1.29 -15.70 -0.17
N ARG A 63 0.17 -15.61 -0.90
CA ARG A 63 -0.80 -16.71 -0.98
C ARG A 63 -0.14 -18.00 -1.50
N LYS A 64 0.71 -17.92 -2.53
CA LYS A 64 1.50 -19.07 -3.04
C LYS A 64 2.45 -19.68 -2.01
N GLN A 65 2.90 -18.90 -1.02
CA GLN A 65 3.75 -19.35 0.08
C GLN A 65 2.97 -19.89 1.29
N GLY A 66 1.64 -20.01 1.16
CA GLY A 66 0.77 -20.54 2.20
C GLY A 66 0.36 -19.53 3.26
N PHE A 67 0.46 -18.23 2.97
CA PHE A 67 -0.10 -17.19 3.84
C PHE A 67 -1.59 -17.02 3.57
N ASN A 68 -2.39 -16.94 4.63
CA ASN A 68 -3.77 -16.46 4.55
C ASN A 68 -3.78 -14.93 4.55
N VAL A 69 -4.71 -14.30 3.83
CA VAL A 69 -4.82 -12.84 3.82
C VAL A 69 -6.01 -12.43 4.69
N GLY A 70 -5.74 -11.53 5.63
CA GLY A 70 -6.74 -10.85 6.45
C GLY A 70 -6.80 -9.37 6.08
N TRP A 71 -7.99 -8.85 5.83
CA TRP A 71 -8.25 -7.46 5.50
C TRP A 71 -8.92 -6.78 6.68
N ILE A 72 -8.28 -5.75 7.21
CA ILE A 72 -8.80 -4.98 8.34
C ILE A 72 -9.52 -3.75 7.78
N PHE A 73 -10.84 -3.74 7.90
CA PHE A 73 -11.72 -2.63 7.54
C PHE A 73 -12.09 -1.81 8.77
N PHE A 74 -12.58 -0.59 8.55
CA PHE A 74 -13.33 0.11 9.60
C PHE A 74 -14.62 -0.66 9.95
N GLY A 75 -15.15 -0.43 11.14
CA GLY A 75 -16.43 -0.97 11.57
C GLY A 75 -17.62 -0.25 10.94
N GLN A 76 -18.74 -0.96 10.79
CA GLN A 76 -20.01 -0.37 10.35
C GLN A 76 -20.60 0.56 11.42
N GLU A 77 -21.24 1.64 10.99
CA GLU A 77 -22.04 2.47 11.90
C GLU A 77 -23.10 1.63 12.61
N GLY A 78 -23.17 1.73 13.94
CA GLY A 78 -24.08 0.94 14.77
C GLY A 78 -23.63 -0.51 15.05
N ASN A 79 -22.60 -1.03 14.39
CA ASN A 79 -22.00 -2.33 14.72
C ASN A 79 -20.49 -2.36 14.42
N LEU A 80 -19.71 -1.90 15.41
CA LEU A 80 -18.25 -1.80 15.30
C LEU A 80 -17.54 -3.15 15.16
N GLY A 81 -18.18 -4.27 15.51
CA GLY A 81 -17.60 -5.61 15.32
C GLY A 81 -17.69 -6.12 13.88
N LYS A 82 -18.48 -5.46 13.02
CA LYS A 82 -18.70 -5.88 11.63
C LYS A 82 -17.89 -5.00 10.67
N PRO A 83 -17.06 -5.57 9.77
CA PRO A 83 -16.29 -4.80 8.81
C PRO A 83 -17.21 -4.07 7.81
N ASP A 84 -16.90 -2.81 7.55
CA ASP A 84 -17.54 -1.99 6.53
C ASP A 84 -16.83 -2.12 5.18
N THR A 85 -17.27 -3.11 4.40
CA THR A 85 -16.74 -3.37 3.04
C THR A 85 -17.29 -2.41 1.99
N SER A 86 -18.25 -1.53 2.33
CA SER A 86 -18.80 -0.56 1.36
C SER A 86 -17.76 0.49 0.94
N THR A 87 -16.71 0.63 1.74
CA THR A 87 -15.59 1.53 1.52
C THR A 87 -14.42 0.87 0.80
N GLN A 88 -14.52 -0.41 0.37
CA GLN A 88 -13.41 -1.10 -0.31
C GLN A 88 -12.97 -0.36 -1.59
N ALA A 89 -11.66 -0.11 -1.73
CA ALA A 89 -11.09 0.40 -2.98
C ALA A 89 -11.03 -0.71 -4.03
N SER A 90 -11.37 -0.36 -5.27
CA SER A 90 -11.35 -1.31 -6.41
C SER A 90 -9.94 -1.82 -6.75
N LEU A 91 -8.91 -1.09 -6.30
CA LEU A 91 -7.50 -1.41 -6.50
C LEU A 91 -7.07 -2.74 -5.83
N PHE A 92 -7.75 -3.17 -4.76
CA PHE A 92 -7.34 -4.38 -4.02
C PHE A 92 -8.13 -5.62 -4.46
N ASP A 93 -7.39 -6.67 -4.86
CA ASP A 93 -7.94 -7.99 -5.19
C ASP A 93 -8.23 -8.79 -3.89
N ILE A 94 -9.36 -8.44 -3.27
CA ILE A 94 -9.89 -9.11 -2.07
C ILE A 94 -10.70 -10.32 -2.51
N ARG A 95 -10.22 -11.51 -2.14
CA ARG A 95 -10.83 -12.78 -2.54
C ARG A 95 -11.90 -13.22 -1.56
N THR A 96 -12.76 -14.14 -2.00
CA THR A 96 -13.85 -14.69 -1.19
C THR A 96 -13.33 -15.47 0.02
N GLU A 97 -12.19 -16.15 -0.12
CA GLU A 97 -11.52 -16.90 0.93
C GLU A 97 -10.74 -16.03 1.93
N ASP A 98 -10.50 -14.76 1.61
CA ASP A 98 -9.77 -13.88 2.51
C ASP A 98 -10.63 -13.51 3.72
N VAL A 99 -9.99 -13.41 4.89
CA VAL A 99 -10.65 -13.03 6.14
C VAL A 99 -10.90 -11.54 6.14
N LYS A 100 -12.09 -11.11 6.58
CA LYS A 100 -12.43 -9.69 6.75
C LYS A 100 -12.63 -9.40 8.23
N LEU A 101 -11.87 -8.46 8.75
CA LEU A 101 -11.84 -8.09 10.16
C LEU A 101 -12.30 -6.64 10.31
N SER A 102 -12.96 -6.34 11.43
CA SER A 102 -13.22 -4.97 11.81
C SER A 102 -12.10 -4.44 12.71
N ALA A 103 -11.73 -3.18 12.50
CA ALA A 103 -10.80 -2.46 13.35
C ALA A 103 -11.40 -2.01 14.68
N GLY A 104 -12.73 -2.12 14.85
CA GLY A 104 -13.44 -1.75 16.07
C GLY A 104 -13.84 -0.28 16.16
N PHE A 105 -13.64 0.51 15.11
CA PHE A 105 -14.04 1.92 15.02
C PHE A 105 -14.40 2.28 13.58
N THR A 106 -15.22 3.32 13.38
CA THR A 106 -15.67 3.73 12.05
C THR A 106 -14.67 4.63 11.34
N TYR A 107 -14.82 4.80 10.02
CA TYR A 107 -14.03 5.79 9.29
C TYR A 107 -14.29 7.23 9.78
N ALA A 108 -15.51 7.52 10.24
CA ALA A 108 -15.83 8.82 10.83
C ALA A 108 -15.02 9.06 12.12
N ASN A 109 -14.87 8.03 12.98
CA ASN A 109 -14.01 8.13 14.15
C ASN A 109 -12.56 8.41 13.76
N TYR A 110 -12.04 7.64 12.81
CA TYR A 110 -10.67 7.79 12.29
C TYR A 110 -10.36 9.22 11.83
N ARG A 111 -11.31 9.90 11.19
CA ARG A 111 -11.11 11.27 10.67
C ARG A 111 -11.07 12.35 11.74
N THR A 112 -11.78 12.17 12.85
CA THR A 112 -11.96 13.22 13.86
C THR A 112 -11.04 13.08 15.06
N GLY A 113 -10.16 12.07 15.07
CA GLY A 113 -9.30 11.81 16.21
C GLY A 113 -8.28 10.71 15.93
N VAL A 114 -7.55 10.36 16.98
CA VAL A 114 -6.48 9.35 16.90
C VAL A 114 -7.05 8.01 17.36
N PHE A 115 -7.53 7.22 16.40
CA PHE A 115 -8.06 5.87 16.65
C PHE A 115 -7.13 4.83 16.02
N TYR A 116 -6.79 3.81 16.79
CA TYR A 116 -5.98 2.70 16.34
C TYR A 116 -6.75 1.40 16.44
N CYS A 117 -6.36 0.46 15.58
CA CYS A 117 -6.86 -0.90 15.64
C CYS A 117 -6.64 -1.47 17.03
N ASP A 118 -7.71 -1.96 17.66
CA ASP A 118 -7.59 -2.70 18.91
C ASP A 118 -6.95 -4.07 18.60
N ALA A 119 -5.67 -4.22 18.96
CA ALA A 119 -4.93 -5.43 18.71
C ALA A 119 -5.52 -6.65 19.42
N GLU A 120 -6.15 -6.49 20.59
CA GLU A 120 -6.79 -7.63 21.28
C GLU A 120 -8.01 -8.12 20.49
N SER A 121 -8.82 -7.20 19.97
CA SER A 121 -9.95 -7.53 19.09
C SER A 121 -9.48 -8.19 17.77
N VAL A 122 -8.40 -7.71 17.16
CA VAL A 122 -7.83 -8.34 15.96
C VAL A 122 -7.25 -9.72 16.25
N LEU A 123 -6.54 -9.87 17.37
CA LEU A 123 -5.91 -11.13 17.77
C LEU A 123 -6.96 -12.19 18.16
N SER A 124 -8.02 -11.79 18.85
CA SER A 124 -9.09 -12.70 19.29
C SER A 124 -9.95 -13.23 18.15
N THR A 125 -9.98 -12.54 17.01
CA THR A 125 -10.74 -12.95 15.81
C THR A 125 -9.93 -13.81 14.85
N LEU A 126 -8.61 -13.88 15.02
CA LEU A 126 -7.73 -14.66 14.18
C LEU A 126 -7.36 -16.01 14.84
N PRO A 127 -7.26 -17.09 14.06
CA PRO A 127 -6.65 -18.33 14.55
C PRO A 127 -5.22 -18.05 15.05
N SER A 128 -4.69 -18.90 15.93
CA SER A 128 -3.31 -18.78 16.42
C SER A 128 -2.30 -18.49 15.28
N LEU A 129 -1.65 -17.33 15.36
CA LEU A 129 -0.75 -16.79 14.34
C LEU A 129 0.70 -17.11 14.72
N ASP A 130 1.45 -17.69 13.79
CA ASP A 130 2.87 -18.03 14.00
C ASP A 130 3.79 -17.00 13.35
N ASP A 131 3.45 -16.55 12.14
CA ASP A 131 4.23 -15.62 11.32
C ASP A 131 3.28 -14.66 10.60
N VAL A 132 3.41 -13.37 10.88
CA VAL A 132 2.52 -12.32 10.37
C VAL A 132 3.31 -11.28 9.62
N VAL A 133 2.89 -11.03 8.38
CA VAL A 133 3.34 -9.88 7.60
C VAL A 133 2.24 -8.83 7.63
N ILE A 134 2.61 -7.57 7.80
CA ILE A 134 1.68 -6.45 7.90
C ILE A 134 1.93 -5.48 6.76
N GLY A 135 0.85 -5.11 6.09
CA GLY A 135 0.80 -4.07 5.08
C GLY A 135 -0.45 -3.21 5.24
N GLY A 136 -0.71 -2.35 4.26
CA GLY A 136 -1.83 -1.40 4.26
C GLY A 136 -1.38 0.00 4.67
N PHE A 137 -2.32 0.78 5.17
CA PHE A 137 -2.13 2.20 5.47
C PHE A 137 -2.15 2.46 6.99
N HIS A 138 -1.36 3.40 7.53
CA HIS A 138 -0.20 4.06 6.92
C HIS A 138 1.10 3.39 7.38
N ASN A 139 2.09 3.28 6.49
CA ASN A 139 3.42 2.72 6.76
C ASN A 139 4.13 3.43 7.92
N SER A 140 3.91 4.73 8.06
CA SER A 140 4.53 5.55 9.10
C SER A 140 3.81 5.48 10.45
N ASP A 141 2.63 4.85 10.53
CA ASP A 141 1.78 4.92 11.71
C ASP A 141 1.08 3.60 12.06
N CYS A 142 -0.06 3.31 11.42
CA CYS A 142 -0.91 2.18 11.83
C CYS A 142 -0.24 0.82 11.61
N VAL A 143 0.54 0.68 10.53
CA VAL A 143 1.26 -0.56 10.18
C VAL A 143 2.31 -0.94 11.24
N PRO A 144 3.30 -0.08 11.59
CA PRO A 144 4.31 -0.42 12.59
C PRO A 144 3.71 -0.57 14.00
N LYS A 145 2.63 0.16 14.32
CA LYS A 145 1.93 0.00 15.61
C LYS A 145 1.28 -1.37 15.74
N LEU A 146 0.56 -1.84 14.71
CA LEU A 146 0.01 -3.19 14.74
C LEU A 146 1.13 -4.24 14.83
N ALA A 147 2.25 -4.04 14.11
CA ALA A 147 3.40 -4.93 14.21
C ALA A 147 3.97 -4.99 15.62
N GLY A 148 4.10 -3.84 16.29
CA GLY A 148 4.54 -3.75 17.68
C GLY A 148 3.61 -4.50 18.63
N LEU A 149 2.29 -4.33 18.48
CA LEU A 149 1.30 -4.98 19.33
C LEU A 149 1.29 -6.50 19.16
N LEU A 150 1.37 -7.00 17.92
CA LEU A 150 1.47 -8.44 17.66
C LEU A 150 2.75 -9.04 18.26
N LYS A 151 3.88 -8.34 18.16
CA LYS A 151 5.14 -8.75 18.81
C LYS A 151 5.01 -8.83 20.32
N GLN A 152 4.34 -7.86 20.95
CA GLN A 152 4.09 -7.85 22.39
C GLN A 152 3.22 -9.04 22.83
N ALA A 153 2.30 -9.48 21.97
CA ALA A 153 1.49 -10.69 22.17
C ALA A 153 2.24 -12.01 21.86
N GLY A 154 3.55 -11.96 21.58
CA GLY A 154 4.37 -13.15 21.29
C GLY A 154 4.26 -13.67 19.86
N VAL A 155 3.61 -12.94 18.95
CA VAL A 155 3.50 -13.30 17.53
C VAL A 155 4.73 -12.79 16.78
N LYS A 156 5.34 -13.64 15.94
CA LYS A 156 6.40 -13.19 15.02
C LYS A 156 5.77 -12.31 13.94
N ALA A 157 5.84 -10.99 14.11
CA ALA A 157 5.27 -10.04 13.17
C ALA A 157 6.35 -9.17 12.50
N GLN A 158 6.19 -8.86 11.22
CA GLN A 158 7.04 -7.96 10.45
C GLN A 158 6.22 -7.11 9.49
N THR A 159 6.75 -5.95 9.11
CA THR A 159 6.15 -5.09 8.08
C THR A 159 6.76 -5.42 6.71
N ASP A 160 5.97 -5.38 5.65
CA ASP A 160 6.47 -5.39 4.27
C ASP A 160 6.17 -4.03 3.63
N PRO A 161 7.15 -3.13 3.49
CA PRO A 161 6.95 -1.81 2.88
C PRO A 161 6.39 -1.89 1.44
N ARG A 162 6.54 -3.01 0.75
CA ARG A 162 5.95 -3.22 -0.58
C ARG A 162 4.49 -3.68 -0.52
N LEU A 163 3.92 -3.78 0.67
CA LEU A 163 2.49 -3.95 0.91
C LEU A 163 1.88 -2.69 1.54
N THR A 164 2.59 -1.58 1.65
CA THR A 164 2.09 -0.33 2.23
C THR A 164 1.91 0.76 1.17
N ASP A 165 1.49 1.94 1.61
CA ASP A 165 1.41 3.16 0.82
C ASP A 165 2.69 3.54 0.06
N GLU A 166 3.86 3.10 0.53
CA GLU A 166 5.15 3.34 -0.15
C GLU A 166 5.17 2.76 -1.58
N ILE A 167 4.36 1.73 -1.87
CA ILE A 167 4.28 1.15 -3.21
C ILE A 167 3.72 2.13 -4.24
N PHE A 168 2.87 3.08 -3.83
CA PHE A 168 2.31 4.08 -4.74
C PHE A 168 3.32 5.15 -5.09
N LEU A 169 4.17 5.55 -4.14
CA LEU A 169 5.32 6.41 -4.42
C LEU A 169 6.29 5.75 -5.39
N TYR A 170 6.59 4.47 -5.17
CA TYR A 170 7.43 3.71 -6.10
C TYR A 170 6.82 3.63 -7.50
N SER A 171 5.51 3.35 -7.59
CA SER A 171 4.79 3.30 -8.86
C SER A 171 4.78 4.65 -9.57
N HIS A 172 4.58 5.75 -8.84
CA HIS A 172 4.63 7.10 -9.39
C HIS A 172 6.00 7.44 -9.98
N ARG A 173 7.09 7.10 -9.26
CA ARG A 173 8.46 7.31 -9.74
C ARG A 173 8.76 6.54 -11.04
N ILE A 174 8.20 5.34 -11.20
CA ILE A 174 8.31 4.60 -12.47
C ILE A 174 7.67 5.39 -13.62
N LEU A 175 6.52 6.01 -13.38
CA LEU A 175 5.85 6.82 -14.41
C LEU A 175 6.68 8.08 -14.73
N GLU A 176 7.23 8.77 -13.73
CA GLU A 176 8.15 9.91 -13.92
C GLU A 176 9.35 9.54 -14.80
N GLN A 177 9.96 8.38 -14.55
CA GLN A 177 11.05 7.86 -15.37
C GLN A 177 10.63 7.56 -16.82
N ARG A 178 9.41 7.04 -17.03
CA ARG A 178 8.87 6.81 -18.38
C ARG A 178 8.63 8.14 -19.12
N LEU A 179 8.11 9.16 -18.43
CA LEU A 179 7.96 10.49 -19.01
C LEU A 179 9.30 11.09 -19.42
N ALA A 180 10.30 11.04 -18.53
CA ALA A 180 11.64 11.55 -18.83
C ALA A 180 12.24 10.83 -20.05
N ARG A 181 12.10 9.50 -20.13
CA ARG A 181 12.53 8.73 -21.30
C ARG A 181 11.81 9.17 -22.57
N TYR A 182 10.48 9.28 -22.53
CA TYR A 182 9.69 9.73 -23.67
C TYR A 182 10.12 11.13 -24.14
N GLN A 183 10.37 12.06 -23.22
CA GLN A 183 10.81 13.41 -23.53
C GLN A 183 12.18 13.43 -24.22
N ILE A 184 13.12 12.59 -23.78
CA ILE A 184 14.41 12.41 -24.43
C ILE A 184 14.22 11.86 -25.86
N ASP A 185 13.47 10.76 -25.99
CA ASP A 185 13.32 10.05 -27.26
C ASP A 185 12.65 10.89 -28.36
N HIS A 186 11.87 11.90 -27.96
CA HIS A 186 11.18 12.83 -28.86
C HIS A 186 11.89 14.19 -28.98
N GLY A 187 13.07 14.36 -28.39
CA GLY A 187 13.86 15.59 -28.47
C GLY A 187 13.25 16.78 -27.70
N PHE A 188 12.35 16.53 -26.76
CA PHE A 188 11.79 17.55 -25.86
C PHE A 188 12.72 17.87 -24.70
N LEU A 189 13.64 16.95 -24.36
CA LEU A 189 14.59 17.10 -23.27
C LEU A 189 15.96 16.61 -23.75
N ASP A 190 17.01 17.39 -23.47
CA ASP A 190 18.38 17.03 -23.82
C ASP A 190 18.89 15.93 -22.87
N SER A 191 19.36 14.82 -23.42
CA SER A 191 19.92 13.71 -22.64
C SER A 191 21.13 14.10 -21.79
N GLU A 192 21.86 15.16 -22.19
CA GLU A 192 23.03 15.68 -21.46
C GLU A 192 22.66 16.66 -20.33
N MET A 193 21.39 17.09 -20.24
CA MET A 193 20.89 17.97 -19.17
C MET A 193 20.12 17.24 -18.06
N ASN A 194 19.96 15.93 -18.14
CA ASN A 194 19.50 15.12 -17.00
C ASN A 194 20.69 14.85 -16.07
N GLU A 195 20.90 15.74 -15.09
CA GLU A 195 21.88 15.54 -14.02
C GLU A 195 21.61 14.28 -13.19
N ASP A 196 20.40 13.73 -13.24
CA ASP A 196 20.06 12.43 -12.67
C ASP A 196 20.19 11.33 -13.73
N ASN A 197 21.40 10.82 -13.92
CA ASN A 197 21.64 9.64 -14.75
C ASN A 197 20.79 8.46 -14.22
N PRO A 198 19.86 7.89 -15.01
CA PRO A 198 19.01 6.79 -14.56
C PRO A 198 19.78 5.56 -14.08
N GLU A 199 21.00 5.33 -14.61
CA GLU A 199 21.90 4.30 -14.09
C GLU A 199 22.47 4.66 -12.72
N GLU A 200 22.84 5.92 -12.47
CA GLU A 200 23.34 6.36 -11.15
C GLU A 200 22.24 6.30 -10.09
N MET A 201 21.01 6.72 -10.42
CA MET A 201 19.85 6.59 -9.53
C MET A 201 19.52 5.13 -9.22
N ARG A 202 19.57 4.25 -10.22
CA ARG A 202 19.42 2.80 -10.01
C ARG A 202 20.53 2.23 -9.13
N THR A 203 21.76 2.70 -9.29
CA THR A 203 22.92 2.29 -8.48
C THR A 203 22.82 2.79 -7.03
N LEU A 204 22.26 3.99 -6.82
CA LEU A 204 21.93 4.53 -5.49
C LEU A 204 20.85 3.70 -4.79
N PHE A 205 19.75 3.37 -5.47
CA PHE A 205 18.70 2.51 -4.90
C PHE A 205 19.16 1.06 -4.66
N GLU A 206 20.02 0.51 -5.54
CA GLU A 206 20.62 -0.81 -5.34
C GLU A 206 21.67 -0.80 -4.22
N ARG A 207 22.39 0.31 -3.99
CA ARG A 207 23.31 0.49 -2.85
C ARG A 207 22.57 0.62 -1.52
N GLU A 208 21.49 1.39 -1.45
CA GLU A 208 20.67 1.49 -0.23
C GLU A 208 20.05 0.13 0.15
N ALA A 209 19.65 -0.67 -0.85
CA ALA A 209 19.16 -2.04 -0.63
C ALA A 209 20.24 -3.05 -0.20
N VAL A 210 21.54 -2.72 -0.36
CA VAL A 210 22.68 -3.52 0.09
C VAL A 210 23.17 -3.07 1.48
N GLU A 211 23.10 -1.77 1.79
CA GLU A 211 23.46 -1.26 3.13
C GLU A 211 22.43 -1.67 4.21
N GLU A 212 21.15 -1.83 3.85
CA GLU A 212 20.15 -2.42 4.77
C GLU A 212 20.39 -3.92 5.06
N LYS A 213 21.15 -4.63 4.23
CA LYS A 213 21.57 -6.03 4.51
C LYS A 213 22.79 -6.13 5.43
N LEU A 214 23.43 -5.02 5.77
CA LEU A 214 24.56 -4.97 6.70
C LEU A 214 24.17 -4.53 8.12
N LEU A 215 22.87 -4.30 8.37
CA LEU A 215 22.31 -3.92 9.67
C LEU A 215 21.28 -4.93 10.23
N ILE A 216 21.31 -6.18 9.75
CA ILE A 216 20.61 -7.32 10.36
C ILE A 216 21.63 -8.32 10.89
#